data_AF-A0A843G681-F1
#
_entry.id   AF-A0A843G681-F1
#
_cell.length_a   1.000
_cell.length_b   1.000
_cell.length_c   1.000
_cell.angle_alpha   90.00
_cell.angle_beta   90.00
_cell.angle_gamma   90.00
#
_symmetry.space_group_name_H-M   'P 1'
#
loop_
_entity.id
_entity.type
_entity.pdbx_description
1 polymer ?
#
loop_
_entity_poly.entity_id
_entity_poly.type
_entity_poly.pdbx_seq_one_letter_code
_entity_poly.pdbx_strand_id
1 'polypeptide(L)'
;GTCVSLLPENPEKVAKEITEDIKSKTNNTITTLIIDTDATYRRGNMYFTGLPIAIPGIEADKGVFGYTLGQLSENLGSTPLGCSREIDVDEAIEIANVAEDYQKSLSTAMETIYSVKDVLDSDTHEVTVESLDSIIHTPAVLIRKIE
;
A
#
# COMPACT_ATOMS: atom_id res chain seq x y z
N GLY A 1 -19.42 5.61 0.42
CA GLY A 1 -18.45 6.25 -0.46
C GLY A 1 -18.33 5.41 -1.70
N THR A 2 -18.62 5.98 -2.87
CA THR A 2 -18.55 5.33 -4.20
C THR A 2 -17.25 5.67 -4.94
N CYS A 3 -16.29 6.30 -4.27
CA CYS A 3 -15.08 6.89 -4.88
C CYS A 3 -13.79 6.36 -4.26
N VAL A 4 -13.78 5.10 -3.82
CA VAL A 4 -12.55 4.43 -3.34
C VAL A 4 -12.34 3.16 -4.14
N SER A 5 -11.10 2.92 -4.55
CA SER A 5 -10.71 1.64 -5.13
C SER A 5 -10.97 0.55 -4.11
N LEU A 6 -11.75 -0.45 -4.48
CA LEU A 6 -11.98 -1.60 -3.62
C LEU A 6 -10.69 -2.40 -3.52
N LEU A 7 -10.41 -2.92 -2.32
CA LEU A 7 -9.37 -3.91 -2.13
C LEU A 7 -9.64 -5.11 -3.05
N PRO A 8 -8.61 -5.71 -3.69
CA PRO A 8 -8.81 -6.91 -4.46
C PRO A 8 -9.32 -8.03 -3.56
N GLU A 9 -10.29 -8.81 -4.04
CA GLU A 9 -10.87 -9.93 -3.27
C GLU A 9 -9.81 -10.96 -2.86
N ASN A 10 -8.77 -11.12 -3.69
CA ASN A 10 -7.63 -11.98 -3.41
C ASN A 10 -6.32 -11.32 -3.88
N PRO A 11 -5.68 -10.48 -3.05
CA PRO A 11 -4.45 -9.78 -3.38
C PRO A 11 -3.29 -10.74 -3.70
N GLU A 12 -3.20 -11.89 -3.02
CA GLU A 12 -2.16 -12.90 -3.28
C GLU A 12 -2.27 -13.46 -4.71
N LYS A 13 -3.49 -13.79 -5.15
CA LYS A 13 -3.75 -14.26 -6.50
C LYS A 13 -3.36 -13.19 -7.54
N VAL A 14 -3.77 -11.95 -7.31
CA VAL A 14 -3.42 -10.82 -8.20
C VAL A 14 -1.90 -10.64 -8.28
N ALA A 15 -1.18 -10.74 -7.15
CA ALA A 15 0.27 -10.65 -7.13
C ALA A 15 0.94 -11.75 -7.96
N LYS A 16 0.43 -12.99 -7.86
CA LYS A 16 0.91 -14.13 -8.67
C LYS A 16 0.68 -13.91 -10.15
N GLU A 17 -0.52 -13.47 -10.54
CA GLU A 17 -0.87 -13.17 -11.93
C GLU A 17 0.05 -12.07 -12.51
N ILE A 18 0.30 -10.99 -11.77
CA ILE A 18 1.24 -9.92 -12.18
C ILE A 18 2.66 -10.48 -12.36
N THR A 19 3.14 -11.31 -11.41
CA THR A 19 4.47 -11.93 -11.50
C THR A 19 4.59 -12.83 -12.73
N GLU A 20 3.58 -13.67 -12.99
CA GLU A 20 3.55 -14.56 -14.15
C GLU A 20 3.50 -13.79 -15.48
N ASP A 21 2.68 -12.74 -15.54
CA ASP A 21 2.58 -11.86 -16.70
C ASP A 21 3.91 -11.16 -17.01
N ILE A 22 4.59 -10.62 -16.00
CA ILE A 22 5.88 -9.96 -16.19
C ILE A 22 6.94 -10.97 -16.61
N LYS A 23 6.94 -12.17 -16.01
CA LYS A 23 7.87 -13.25 -16.40
C LYS A 23 7.66 -13.68 -17.84
N SER A 24 6.41 -13.87 -18.28
CA SER A 24 6.10 -14.29 -19.65
C SER A 24 6.50 -13.25 -20.70
N LYS A 25 6.39 -11.95 -20.37
CA LYS A 25 6.71 -10.84 -21.28
C LYS A 25 8.19 -10.48 -21.30
N THR A 26 8.92 -10.68 -20.20
CA THR A 26 10.28 -10.13 -20.05
C THR A 26 11.36 -11.17 -19.72
N ASN A 27 10.97 -12.42 -19.41
CA ASN A 27 11.82 -13.48 -18.89
C ASN A 27 12.54 -13.15 -17.57
N ASN A 28 12.20 -12.03 -16.92
CA ASN A 28 12.71 -11.68 -15.61
C ASN A 28 11.88 -12.35 -14.52
N THR A 29 12.55 -12.86 -13.49
CA THR A 29 11.88 -13.35 -12.28
C THR A 29 11.82 -12.22 -11.27
N ILE A 30 10.61 -11.88 -10.84
CA ILE A 30 10.35 -10.82 -9.85
C ILE A 30 9.49 -11.38 -8.71
N THR A 31 9.41 -10.62 -7.62
CA THR A 31 8.37 -10.78 -6.60
C THR A 31 7.44 -9.59 -6.69
N THR A 32 6.13 -9.83 -6.62
CA THR A 32 5.11 -8.77 -6.55
C THR A 32 4.55 -8.76 -5.13
N LEU A 33 4.53 -7.58 -4.50
CA LEU A 33 3.89 -7.31 -3.23
C LEU A 33 2.81 -6.26 -3.46
N ILE A 34 1.57 -6.56 -3.08
CA ILE A 34 0.46 -5.60 -3.06
C ILE A 34 0.38 -5.02 -1.65
N ILE A 35 0.32 -3.70 -1.55
CA ILE A 35 0.29 -2.97 -0.29
C ILE A 35 -0.90 -2.01 -0.25
N ASP A 36 -1.31 -1.65 0.95
CA ASP A 36 -2.21 -0.54 1.24
C ASP A 36 -1.54 0.42 2.22
N THR A 37 -1.81 1.72 2.09
CA THR A 37 -1.23 2.76 2.96
C THR A 37 -1.83 2.77 4.37
N ASP A 38 -2.97 2.10 4.59
CA ASP A 38 -3.52 1.93 5.92
C ASP A 38 -2.58 1.09 6.81
N ALA A 39 -2.51 1.48 8.08
CA ALA A 39 -1.46 1.03 8.97
C ALA A 39 -1.57 -0.44 9.43
N THR A 40 -0.42 -1.11 9.47
CA THR A 40 -0.16 -2.32 10.27
C THR A 40 0.40 -1.93 11.64
N TYR A 41 -0.05 -2.63 12.68
CA TYR A 41 0.37 -2.42 14.05
C TYR A 41 0.99 -3.68 14.65
N ARG A 42 1.85 -3.50 15.64
CA ARG A 42 2.45 -4.59 16.42
C ARG A 42 2.22 -4.42 17.92
N ARG A 43 1.84 -5.53 18.57
CA ARG A 43 1.79 -5.64 20.04
C ARG A 43 2.46 -6.93 20.49
N GLY A 44 3.65 -6.81 21.05
CA GLY A 44 4.50 -7.98 21.33
C GLY A 44 4.86 -8.68 20.02
N ASN A 45 4.55 -9.98 19.92
CA ASN A 45 4.83 -10.79 18.72
C ASN A 45 3.63 -10.87 17.75
N MET A 46 2.57 -10.11 18.00
CA MET A 46 1.36 -10.11 17.17
C MET A 46 1.35 -8.90 16.25
N TYR A 47 1.14 -9.16 14.96
CA TYR A 47 0.90 -8.15 13.93
C TYR A 47 -0.58 -8.12 13.58
N PHE A 48 -1.14 -6.94 13.39
CA PHE A 48 -2.56 -6.80 13.05
C PHE A 48 -2.83 -5.52 12.25
N THR A 49 -3.93 -5.52 11.50
CA THR A 49 -4.40 -4.36 10.73
C THR A 49 -5.90 -4.16 10.91
N GLY A 50 -6.36 -2.93 10.69
CA GLY A 50 -7.79 -2.61 10.61
C GLY A 50 -8.42 -3.06 9.29
N LEU A 51 -7.61 -3.34 8.27
CA LEU A 51 -8.06 -3.79 6.97
C LEU A 51 -8.61 -5.22 7.03
N PRO A 52 -9.56 -5.58 6.15
CA PRO A 52 -10.19 -6.90 6.15
C PRO A 52 -9.29 -8.03 5.63
N ILE A 53 -8.14 -7.70 5.03
CA ILE A 53 -7.21 -8.67 4.45
C ILE A 53 -5.76 -8.20 4.62
N ALA A 54 -4.86 -9.15 4.83
CA ALA A 54 -3.42 -8.97 4.89
C ALA A 54 -2.71 -10.29 4.54
N ILE A 55 -1.40 -10.25 4.35
CA ILE A 55 -0.59 -11.48 4.20
C ILE A 55 -0.69 -12.40 5.43
N PRO A 56 -0.41 -13.71 5.28
CA PRO A 56 -0.30 -14.61 6.43
C PRO A 56 0.68 -14.09 7.49
N GLY A 57 0.29 -14.17 8.76
CA GLY A 57 1.08 -13.66 9.89
C GLY A 57 0.62 -12.30 10.42
N ILE A 58 -0.22 -11.57 9.68
CA ILE A 58 -0.90 -10.35 10.13
C ILE A 58 -2.38 -10.67 10.36
N GLU A 59 -2.89 -10.43 11.57
CA GLU A 59 -4.31 -10.62 11.85
C GLU A 59 -5.15 -9.46 11.28
N ALA A 60 -5.96 -9.77 10.27
CA ALA A 60 -6.86 -8.82 9.62
C ALA A 60 -8.23 -8.69 10.34
N ASP A 61 -9.02 -7.72 9.90
CA ASP A 61 -10.42 -7.45 10.29
C ASP A 61 -10.64 -7.23 11.80
N LYS A 62 -9.70 -6.52 12.45
CA LYS A 62 -9.82 -6.24 13.90
C LYS A 62 -10.76 -5.08 14.24
N GLY A 63 -11.31 -4.38 13.25
CA GLY A 63 -12.33 -3.34 13.41
C GLY A 63 -12.03 -2.33 14.54
N VAL A 64 -13.04 -1.99 15.34
CA VAL A 64 -12.95 -1.04 16.47
C VAL A 64 -11.96 -1.48 17.56
N PHE A 65 -11.76 -2.79 17.73
CA PHE A 65 -10.73 -3.31 18.64
C PHE A 65 -9.33 -3.05 18.11
N GLY A 66 -9.11 -3.15 16.79
CA GLY A 66 -7.87 -2.75 16.13
C GLY A 66 -7.51 -1.28 16.36
N TYR A 67 -8.49 -0.38 16.24
CA TYR A 67 -8.26 1.06 16.48
C TYR A 67 -7.91 1.38 17.95
N THR A 68 -8.62 0.76 18.91
CA THR A 68 -8.36 0.98 20.34
C THR A 68 -7.09 0.29 20.83
N LEU A 69 -6.75 -0.88 20.29
CA LEU A 69 -5.47 -1.54 20.50
C LEU A 69 -4.32 -0.79 19.83
N GLY A 70 -4.55 -0.19 18.67
CA GLY A 70 -3.58 0.57 17.87
C GLY A 70 -2.95 1.73 18.65
N GLN A 71 -3.72 2.47 19.46
CA GLN A 71 -3.16 3.55 20.29
C GLN A 71 -2.15 3.09 21.35
N LEU A 72 -2.15 1.81 21.71
CA LEU A 72 -1.21 1.20 22.66
C LEU A 72 -0.21 0.27 21.95
N SER A 73 -0.20 0.27 20.62
CA SER A 73 0.60 -0.61 19.79
C SER A 73 1.57 0.20 18.95
N GLU A 74 2.66 -0.43 18.54
CA GLU A 74 3.64 0.18 17.66
C GLU A 74 3.03 0.26 16.25
N ASN A 75 3.02 1.45 15.64
CA ASN A 75 2.65 1.63 14.24
C ASN A 75 3.84 1.26 13.36
N LEU A 76 3.65 0.30 12.46
CA LEU A 76 4.69 -0.22 11.59
C LEU A 76 4.57 0.28 10.13
N GLY A 77 3.60 1.15 9.82
CA GLY A 77 3.40 1.70 8.48
C GLY A 77 2.51 0.84 7.58
N SER A 78 2.72 0.88 6.26
CA SER A 78 1.86 0.28 5.25
C SER A 78 1.55 -1.21 5.48
N THR A 79 0.32 -1.62 5.17
CA THR A 79 -0.13 -3.02 5.29
C THR A 79 0.17 -3.82 4.01
N PRO A 80 0.96 -4.91 4.08
CA PRO A 80 1.08 -5.85 2.97
C PRO A 80 -0.19 -6.70 2.84
N LEU A 81 -0.85 -6.61 1.68
CA LEU A 81 -2.12 -7.30 1.39
C LEU A 81 -1.94 -8.69 0.79
N GLY A 82 -0.89 -8.89 -0.02
CA GLY A 82 -0.64 -10.14 -0.74
C GLY A 82 0.71 -10.16 -1.43
N CYS A 83 1.35 -11.32 -1.50
CA CYS A 83 2.65 -11.50 -2.13
C CYS A 83 2.62 -12.68 -3.11
N SER A 84 3.39 -12.61 -4.20
CA SER A 84 3.47 -13.72 -5.16
C SER A 84 4.25 -14.95 -4.66
N ARG A 85 4.92 -14.81 -3.51
CA ARG A 85 5.62 -15.89 -2.79
C ARG A 85 5.35 -15.78 -1.29
N GLU A 86 5.76 -16.81 -0.54
CA GLU A 86 5.90 -16.69 0.91
C GLU A 86 6.98 -15.65 1.25
N ILE A 87 6.69 -14.80 2.23
CA ILE A 87 7.54 -13.70 2.69
C ILE A 87 7.38 -13.55 4.20
N ASP A 88 8.46 -13.17 4.88
CA ASP A 88 8.42 -12.82 6.29
C ASP A 88 7.64 -11.51 6.51
N VAL A 89 6.93 -11.40 7.63
CA VAL A 89 6.09 -10.23 7.93
C VAL A 89 6.93 -8.96 8.06
N ASP A 90 8.09 -9.03 8.74
CA ASP A 90 8.96 -7.86 8.91
C ASP A 90 9.58 -7.45 7.58
N GLU A 91 10.02 -8.41 6.74
CA GLU A 91 10.51 -8.14 5.38
C GLU A 91 9.44 -7.47 4.51
N ALA A 92 8.19 -7.95 4.57
CA ALA A 92 7.10 -7.39 3.78
C ALA A 92 6.75 -5.96 4.21
N ILE A 93 6.74 -5.68 5.51
CA ILE A 93 6.51 -4.34 6.07
C ILE A 93 7.65 -3.40 5.68
N GLU A 94 8.91 -3.85 5.75
CA GLU A 94 10.07 -3.05 5.32
C GLU A 94 9.94 -2.62 3.86
N ILE A 95 9.63 -3.56 2.97
CA ILE A 95 9.45 -3.28 1.53
C ILE A 95 8.25 -2.36 1.29
N ALA A 96 7.14 -2.57 2.01
CA ALA A 96 5.94 -1.75 1.89
C ALA A 96 6.22 -0.29 2.26
N ASN A 97 6.93 -0.06 3.37
CA ASN A 97 7.30 1.28 3.81
C ASN A 97 8.28 1.96 2.85
N VAL A 98 9.25 1.22 2.30
CA VAL A 98 10.16 1.77 1.27
C VAL A 98 9.37 2.22 0.04
N ALA A 99 8.36 1.47 -0.39
CA ALA A 99 7.51 1.85 -1.50
C ALA A 99 6.65 3.08 -1.19
N GLU A 100 6.03 3.13 -0.01
CA GLU A 100 5.22 4.27 0.44
C GLU A 100 6.05 5.54 0.59
N ASP A 101 7.21 5.46 1.24
CA ASP A 101 8.13 6.60 1.42
C ASP A 101 8.59 7.16 0.08
N TYR A 102 8.89 6.28 -0.89
CA TYR A 102 9.21 6.71 -2.25
C TYR A 102 8.03 7.42 -2.90
N GLN A 103 6.82 6.87 -2.81
CA GLN A 103 5.63 7.53 -3.37
C GLN A 103 5.35 8.90 -2.71
N LYS A 104 5.50 9.01 -1.39
CA LYS A 104 5.38 10.28 -0.65
C LYS A 104 6.44 11.31 -1.05
N SER A 105 7.61 10.86 -1.50
CA SER A 105 8.68 11.75 -1.97
C SER A 105 8.42 12.35 -3.37
N LEU A 106 7.45 11.81 -4.13
CA LEU A 106 7.12 12.31 -5.45
C LEU A 106 6.44 13.68 -5.36
N SER A 107 6.74 14.56 -6.33
CA SER A 107 6.11 15.88 -6.42
C SER A 107 4.60 15.83 -6.68
N THR A 108 4.06 14.65 -7.03
CA THR A 108 2.63 14.42 -7.26
C THR A 108 1.91 13.87 -6.02
N ALA A 109 2.62 13.66 -4.90
CA ALA A 109 2.02 13.16 -3.67
C ALA A 109 1.04 14.18 -3.07
N MET A 110 -0.19 13.74 -2.82
CA MET A 110 -1.24 14.55 -2.20
C MET A 110 -1.76 13.87 -0.94
N GLU A 111 -0.98 13.90 0.13
CA GLU A 111 -1.34 13.29 1.41
C GLU A 111 -2.50 14.03 2.09
N THR A 112 -2.63 15.34 1.84
CA THR A 112 -3.66 16.19 2.42
C THR A 112 -4.35 17.04 1.36
N ILE A 113 -5.53 17.58 1.69
CA ILE A 113 -6.23 18.54 0.82
C ILE A 113 -5.39 19.79 0.54
N TYR A 114 -4.45 20.14 1.44
CA TYR A 114 -3.56 21.28 1.25
C TYR A 114 -2.49 21.01 0.19
N SER A 115 -1.93 19.80 0.16
CA SER A 115 -0.98 19.41 -0.89
C SER A 115 -1.60 19.37 -2.29
N VAL A 116 -2.93 19.21 -2.40
CA VAL A 116 -3.63 19.27 -3.70
C VAL A 116 -3.43 20.63 -4.38
N LYS A 117 -3.39 21.72 -3.61
CA LYS A 117 -3.16 23.06 -4.17
C LYS A 117 -1.78 23.18 -4.80
N ASP A 118 -0.76 22.68 -4.13
CA ASP A 118 0.61 22.74 -4.62
C ASP A 118 0.83 21.85 -5.86
N VAL A 119 0.11 20.71 -5.94
CA VAL A 119 0.22 19.75 -7.04
C VAL A 119 -0.59 20.17 -8.27
N LEU A 120 -1.78 20.73 -8.08
CA LEU A 120 -2.71 21.08 -9.16
C LEU A 120 -2.72 22.58 -9.51
N ASP A 121 -1.95 23.41 -8.79
CA ASP A 121 -1.94 24.87 -8.93
C ASP A 121 -3.36 25.49 -8.90
N SER A 122 -4.21 24.97 -8.02
CA SER A 122 -5.63 25.32 -7.94
C SER A 122 -6.10 25.36 -6.48
N ASP A 123 -7.01 26.28 -6.15
CA ASP A 123 -7.59 26.32 -4.81
C ASP A 123 -8.47 25.09 -4.55
N THR A 124 -8.47 24.60 -3.30
CA THR A 124 -9.11 23.32 -2.94
C THR A 124 -10.60 23.20 -3.29
N HIS A 125 -11.31 24.31 -3.47
CA HIS A 125 -12.74 24.35 -3.81
C HIS A 125 -13.01 24.33 -5.32
N GLU A 126 -11.97 24.45 -6.14
CA GLU A 126 -12.04 24.46 -7.60
C GLU A 126 -11.63 23.11 -8.21
N VAL A 127 -11.07 22.22 -7.40
CA VAL A 127 -10.64 20.87 -7.81
C VAL A 127 -11.87 20.02 -8.16
N THR A 128 -11.92 19.55 -9.41
CA THR A 128 -12.92 18.61 -9.89
C THR A 128 -12.31 17.22 -10.05
N VAL A 129 -13.15 16.21 -10.37
CA VAL A 129 -12.64 14.86 -10.67
C VAL A 129 -11.75 14.90 -11.92
N GLU A 130 -12.12 15.70 -12.92
CA GLU A 130 -11.34 15.89 -14.15
C GLU A 130 -9.98 16.56 -13.89
N SER A 131 -9.85 17.35 -12.81
CA SER A 131 -8.55 17.88 -12.39
C SER A 131 -7.54 16.76 -12.06
N LEU A 132 -8.03 15.61 -11.58
CA LEU A 132 -7.19 14.45 -11.24
C LEU A 132 -6.63 13.75 -12.49
N ASP A 133 -7.27 13.89 -13.65
CA ASP A 133 -6.80 13.29 -14.91
C ASP A 133 -5.44 13.87 -15.37
N SER A 134 -5.09 15.07 -14.89
CA SER A 134 -3.81 15.72 -15.18
C SER A 134 -2.62 15.11 -14.41
N ILE A 135 -2.90 14.28 -13.41
CA ILE A 135 -1.90 13.78 -12.46
C ILE A 135 -1.28 12.50 -13.01
N ILE A 136 0.06 12.48 -13.07
CA ILE A 136 0.80 11.27 -13.43
C ILE A 136 0.62 10.23 -12.33
N HIS A 137 -0.20 9.22 -12.60
CA HIS A 137 -0.42 8.11 -11.70
C HIS A 137 0.80 7.19 -11.66
N THR A 138 1.33 6.90 -10.46
CA THR A 138 2.48 6.01 -10.24
C THR A 138 2.05 4.79 -9.41
N PRO A 139 1.39 3.79 -10.04
CA PRO A 139 0.74 2.68 -9.32
C PRO A 139 1.70 1.63 -8.76
N ALA A 140 2.99 1.66 -9.15
CA ALA A 140 3.94 0.63 -8.80
C ALA A 140 5.34 1.21 -8.58
N VAL A 141 6.09 0.59 -7.66
CA VAL A 141 7.49 0.90 -7.35
C VAL A 141 8.33 -0.34 -7.62
N LEU A 142 9.45 -0.18 -8.33
CA LEU A 142 10.44 -1.25 -8.54
C LEU A 142 11.53 -1.15 -7.49
N ILE A 143 11.58 -2.12 -6.59
CA ILE A 143 12.59 -2.20 -5.52
C ILE A 143 13.61 -3.26 -5.89
N ARG A 144 14.89 -2.92 -5.75
CA ARG A 144 16.02 -3.84 -5.92
C ARG A 144 16.88 -3.81 -4.66
N LYS A 145 17.04 -4.96 -4.02
CA LYS A 145 18.01 -5.14 -2.95
C LYS A 145 19.43 -5.02 -3.52
N ILE A 146 20.27 -4.21 -2.88
CA ILE A 146 21.69 -4.06 -3.20
C ILE A 146 22.46 -4.91 -2.20
N GLU A 147 23.39 -5.73 -2.69
CA GLU A 147 24.34 -6.51 -1.89
C GLU A 147 25.64 -5.74 -1.65
#